data_AF-A0A6J8AP19-F1
#
_entry.id   AF-A0A6J8AP19-F1
#
_cell.length_a   1.000
_cell.length_b   1.000
_cell.length_c   1.000
_cell.angle_alpha   90.00
_cell.angle_beta   90.00
_cell.angle_gamma   90.00
#
_symmetry.space_group_name_H-M   'P 1'
#
loop_
_entity.id
_entity.type
_entity.pdbx_description
1 polymer ?
#
loop_
_entity_poly.entity_id
_entity_poly.type
_entity_poly.pdbx_seq_one_letter_code
_entity_poly.pdbx_strand_id
1 'polypeptide(L)'
;MNKLENMKKPRVLGEQNINIDTCKLPQVEENKNPDIKLTVEDHNDMANILDQIVDRGAPENFKIIFESQLQNCRKGFEVHQRRWDPQVISVCLALYLRSPRGYEDFKKSGLLVLPSKRLLQYYKNSIKQTTCFNEDNLKWMKQEANNKQVSEFGKHGGLIIDEMSIQDDLVIQKTGDS
;
A
#
# COMPACT_ATOMS: atom_id res chain seq x y z
N MET A 1 30.35 7.34 62.64
CA MET A 1 29.47 8.01 63.62
C MET A 1 29.51 9.52 63.37
N ASN A 2 28.33 10.15 63.23
CA ASN A 2 27.91 11.50 63.68
C ASN A 2 28.86 12.70 63.45
N LYS A 3 28.48 13.91 63.05
CA LYS A 3 27.24 14.70 62.84
C LYS A 3 27.74 15.98 62.10
N LEU A 4 27.03 16.57 61.11
CA LEU A 4 26.11 17.72 61.29
C LEU A 4 26.80 18.89 62.06
N GLU A 5 26.96 20.12 61.59
CA GLU A 5 26.03 21.05 60.91
C GLU A 5 26.80 22.23 60.31
N ASN A 6 26.39 22.72 59.13
CA ASN A 6 26.22 24.15 58.81
C ASN A 6 25.93 24.32 57.32
N MET A 7 24.67 24.20 56.90
CA MET A 7 24.21 24.83 55.66
C MET A 7 22.78 25.38 55.80
N LYS A 8 22.68 26.62 55.36
CA LYS A 8 21.57 27.59 55.35
C LYS A 8 20.24 26.98 54.86
N LYS A 9 19.15 27.20 55.60
CA LYS A 9 17.77 26.88 55.16
C LYS A 9 17.34 27.77 53.98
N PRO A 10 16.83 27.20 52.87
CA PRO A 10 16.17 27.97 51.82
C PRO A 10 14.72 28.32 52.17
N ARG A 11 14.29 29.46 51.62
CA ARG A 11 12.99 30.12 51.82
C ARG A 11 11.89 29.36 51.07
N VAL A 12 10.86 28.91 51.79
CA VAL A 12 9.69 28.22 51.23
C VAL A 12 8.76 29.23 50.56
N LEU A 13 8.41 29.01 49.30
CA LEU A 13 7.38 29.75 48.56
C LEU A 13 6.58 28.74 47.72
N GLY A 14 5.34 28.51 48.18
CA GLY A 14 4.18 28.08 47.39
C GLY A 14 4.31 26.84 46.52
N GLU A 15 3.84 25.70 47.06
CA GLU A 15 3.46 24.53 46.26
C GLU A 15 2.28 24.92 45.35
N GLN A 16 2.56 25.22 44.08
CA GLN A 16 1.55 25.13 43.05
C GLN A 16 1.41 23.66 42.68
N ASN A 17 0.38 23.02 43.22
CA ASN A 17 -0.09 21.71 42.79
C ASN A 17 -0.45 21.77 41.30
N ILE A 18 0.45 21.31 40.44
CA ILE A 18 0.13 21.05 39.03
C ILE A 18 -0.70 19.78 39.04
N ASN A 19 -2.02 19.94 39.03
CA ASN A 19 -2.99 18.86 39.01
C ASN A 19 -2.80 18.05 37.70
N ILE A 20 -2.26 16.85 37.83
CA ILE A 20 -2.02 15.90 36.75
C ILE A 20 -3.28 15.07 36.47
N ASP A 21 -4.46 15.69 36.48
CA ASP A 21 -5.72 15.03 36.17
C ASP A 21 -6.72 16.06 35.63
N THR A 22 -6.61 16.41 34.35
CA THR A 22 -7.70 16.96 33.51
C THR A 22 -7.25 17.17 32.06
N CYS A 23 -6.67 16.16 31.40
CA CYS A 23 -6.78 16.09 29.95
C CYS A 23 -8.13 15.45 29.59
N LYS A 24 -9.22 16.18 29.86
CA LYS A 24 -10.50 15.88 29.21
C LYS A 24 -10.26 16.06 27.71
N LEU A 25 -10.38 14.97 26.96
CA LEU A 25 -10.52 15.03 25.51
C LEU A 25 -11.51 16.16 25.20
N PRO A 26 -11.19 17.10 24.29
CA PRO A 26 -12.15 18.12 23.90
C PRO A 26 -13.43 17.39 23.49
N GLN A 27 -14.52 17.69 24.20
CA GLN A 27 -15.85 17.25 23.81
C GLN A 27 -16.02 17.74 22.38
N VAL A 28 -16.09 16.81 21.43
CA VAL A 28 -16.49 17.13 20.06
C VAL A 28 -17.91 17.66 20.19
N GLU A 29 -18.05 18.98 20.17
CA GLU A 29 -19.34 19.60 19.97
C GLU A 29 -19.84 19.05 18.62
N GLU A 30 -20.83 18.17 18.68
CA GLU A 30 -21.61 17.76 17.52
C GLU A 30 -22.20 19.02 16.91
N ASN A 31 -21.49 19.59 15.95
CA ASN A 31 -22.06 20.55 15.02
C ASN A 31 -23.20 19.81 14.30
N LYS A 32 -24.42 19.99 14.81
CA LYS A 32 -25.66 19.64 14.14
C LYS A 32 -25.83 20.56 12.94
N ASN A 33 -24.99 20.37 11.93
CA ASN A 33 -25.28 20.83 10.59
C ASN A 33 -26.57 20.11 10.14
N PRO A 34 -27.51 20.79 9.46
CA PRO A 34 -28.67 20.10 8.92
C PRO A 34 -28.16 18.98 8.03
N ASP A 35 -28.64 17.75 8.26
CA ASP A 35 -28.29 16.58 7.45
C ASP A 35 -28.30 16.99 5.98
N ILE A 36 -27.11 17.07 5.37
CA ILE A 36 -26.97 17.35 3.95
C ILE A 36 -27.54 16.12 3.27
N LYS A 37 -28.80 16.20 2.84
CA LYS A 37 -29.45 15.14 2.11
C LYS A 37 -28.84 15.09 0.72
N LEU A 38 -27.81 14.27 0.59
CA LEU A 38 -27.20 13.94 -0.69
C LEU A 38 -28.29 13.34 -1.59
N THR A 39 -28.48 13.96 -2.74
CA THR A 39 -29.35 13.51 -3.80
C THR A 39 -28.63 12.46 -4.66
N VAL A 40 -29.40 11.71 -5.47
CA VAL A 40 -28.83 10.72 -6.41
C VAL A 40 -27.94 11.40 -7.47
N GLU A 41 -28.13 12.71 -7.69
CA GLU A 41 -27.33 13.50 -8.64
C GLU A 41 -25.93 13.81 -8.08
N ASP A 42 -25.79 13.98 -6.76
CA ASP A 42 -24.50 14.22 -6.08
C ASP A 42 -23.55 13.01 -6.17
N HIS A 43 -24.06 11.81 -6.47
CA HIS A 43 -23.21 10.64 -6.75
C HIS A 43 -22.38 10.79 -8.03
N ASN A 44 -22.80 11.65 -8.96
CA ASN A 44 -22.08 11.88 -10.21
C ASN A 44 -20.83 12.76 -10.04
N ASP A 45 -20.72 13.53 -8.94
CA ASP A 45 -19.59 14.41 -8.72
C ASP A 45 -18.28 13.64 -8.54
N MET A 46 -18.32 12.49 -7.86
CA MET A 46 -17.15 11.63 -7.72
C MET A 46 -16.71 11.04 -9.07
N ALA A 47 -17.66 10.75 -9.97
CA ALA A 47 -17.35 10.33 -11.33
C ALA A 47 -16.69 11.47 -12.11
N ASN A 48 -17.23 12.69 -12.02
CA ASN A 48 -16.69 13.88 -12.68
C ASN A 48 -15.28 14.24 -12.18
N ILE A 49 -15.03 14.14 -10.88
CA ILE A 49 -13.70 14.39 -10.29
C ILE A 49 -12.69 13.36 -10.77
N LEU A 50 -13.06 12.08 -10.81
CA LEU A 50 -12.19 11.02 -11.30
C LEU A 50 -11.87 11.18 -12.78
N ASP A 51 -12.87 11.50 -13.62
CA ASP A 51 -12.68 11.78 -15.05
C ASP A 51 -11.71 12.97 -15.24
N GLN A 52 -11.87 14.05 -14.48
CA GLN A 52 -10.94 15.18 -14.50
C GLN A 52 -9.51 14.80 -14.07
N ILE A 53 -9.34 13.91 -13.10
CA ILE A 53 -8.01 13.45 -12.65
C ILE A 53 -7.34 12.60 -13.73
N VAL A 54 -8.10 11.77 -14.43
CA VAL A 54 -7.61 11.00 -15.57
C VAL A 54 -7.14 11.94 -16.68
N ASP A 55 -7.92 12.97 -16.99
CA ASP A 55 -7.62 13.96 -18.02
C ASP A 55 -6.44 14.88 -17.68
N ARG A 56 -6.24 15.20 -16.39
CA ARG A 56 -5.12 16.03 -15.89
C ARG A 56 -3.75 15.36 -15.97
N GLY A 57 -3.67 14.12 -16.44
CA GLY A 57 -2.40 13.42 -16.67
C GLY A 57 -1.97 12.53 -15.51
N ALA A 58 -2.89 11.73 -14.98
CA ALA A 58 -2.51 10.62 -14.11
C ALA A 58 -1.50 9.70 -14.82
N PRO A 59 -0.51 9.13 -14.11
CA PRO A 59 0.41 8.16 -14.70
C PRO A 59 -0.37 6.98 -15.29
N GLU A 60 0.06 6.50 -16.45
CA GLU A 60 -0.69 5.52 -17.26
C GLU A 60 -1.09 4.26 -16.49
N ASN A 61 -0.21 3.78 -15.61
CA ASN A 61 -0.46 2.64 -14.74
C ASN A 61 -1.59 2.87 -13.72
N PHE A 62 -1.83 4.11 -13.30
CA PHE A 62 -2.89 4.44 -12.34
C PHE A 62 -4.24 4.74 -13.02
N LYS A 63 -4.26 5.13 -14.29
CA LYS A 63 -5.51 5.34 -15.05
C LYS A 63 -6.41 4.11 -15.00
N ILE A 64 -5.81 2.93 -15.20
CA ILE A 64 -6.51 1.64 -15.18
C ILE A 64 -7.19 1.39 -13.83
N ILE A 65 -6.59 1.83 -12.72
CA ILE A 65 -7.20 1.73 -11.39
C ILE A 65 -8.42 2.66 -11.31
N PHE A 66 -8.30 3.91 -11.75
CA PHE A 66 -9.38 4.88 -11.72
C PHE A 66 -10.55 4.51 -12.64
N GLU A 67 -10.27 4.02 -13.84
CA GLU A 67 -11.29 3.46 -14.74
C GLU A 67 -12.02 2.27 -14.08
N SER A 68 -11.27 1.39 -13.40
CA SER A 68 -11.87 0.31 -12.61
C SER A 68 -12.74 0.86 -11.47
N GLN A 69 -12.30 1.91 -10.76
CA GLN A 69 -13.12 2.56 -9.72
C GLN A 69 -14.43 3.10 -10.30
N LEU A 70 -14.36 3.81 -11.42
CA LEU A 70 -15.51 4.38 -12.10
C LEU A 70 -16.53 3.31 -12.52
N GLN A 71 -16.05 2.20 -13.08
CA GLN A 71 -16.90 1.05 -13.42
C GLN A 71 -17.56 0.42 -12.19
N ASN A 72 -16.85 0.42 -11.05
CA ASN A 72 -17.35 -0.10 -9.79
C ASN A 72 -18.34 0.83 -9.09
N CYS A 73 -18.23 2.16 -9.31
CA CYS A 73 -19.20 3.14 -8.82
C CYS A 73 -20.50 3.13 -9.63
N ARG A 74 -20.42 2.87 -10.94
CA ARG A 74 -21.55 2.97 -11.88
C ARG A 74 -22.51 1.78 -11.84
N LYS A 75 -22.13 0.65 -11.25
CA LYS A 75 -22.93 -0.58 -11.31
C LYS A 75 -23.27 -1.06 -9.89
N GLY A 76 -24.54 -1.37 -9.64
CA GLY A 76 -25.05 -1.94 -8.38
C GLY A 76 -24.60 -3.38 -8.12
N PHE A 77 -23.32 -3.68 -8.30
CA PHE A 77 -22.75 -5.00 -8.12
C PHE A 77 -22.47 -5.25 -6.64
N GLU A 78 -22.82 -6.44 -6.20
CA GLU A 78 -22.38 -6.97 -4.93
C GLU A 78 -20.84 -7.00 -4.88
N VAL A 79 -20.28 -6.54 -3.76
CA VAL A 79 -18.83 -6.47 -3.50
C VAL A 79 -18.13 -7.81 -3.75
N HIS A 80 -18.85 -8.92 -3.59
CA HIS A 80 -18.34 -10.28 -3.66
C HIS A 80 -18.20 -10.87 -5.08
N GLN A 81 -18.83 -10.27 -6.11
CA GLN A 81 -18.79 -10.82 -7.48
C GLN A 81 -17.85 -10.07 -8.43
N ARG A 82 -16.97 -9.22 -7.89
CA ARG A 82 -16.10 -8.38 -8.70
C ARG A 82 -14.98 -9.19 -9.35
N ARG A 83 -14.93 -9.17 -10.68
CA ARG A 83 -13.80 -9.69 -11.46
C ARG A 83 -12.79 -8.57 -11.65
N TRP A 84 -11.53 -8.86 -11.33
CA TRP A 84 -10.43 -7.92 -11.47
C TRP A 84 -9.77 -8.11 -12.83
N ASP A 85 -9.54 -7.01 -13.53
CA ASP A 85 -8.72 -7.02 -14.73
C ASP A 85 -7.25 -7.33 -14.36
N PRO A 86 -6.52 -8.16 -15.14
CA PRO A 86 -5.13 -8.50 -14.85
C PRO A 86 -4.20 -7.29 -14.71
N GLN A 87 -4.47 -6.19 -15.43
CA GLN A 87 -3.67 -4.97 -15.34
C GLN A 87 -3.91 -4.23 -14.02
N VAL A 88 -5.14 -4.23 -13.50
CA VAL A 88 -5.41 -3.70 -12.15
C VAL A 88 -4.66 -4.51 -11.10
N ILE A 89 -4.66 -5.84 -11.23
CA ILE A 89 -3.94 -6.73 -10.33
C ILE A 89 -2.44 -6.47 -10.39
N SER A 90 -1.85 -6.28 -11.58
CA SER A 90 -0.42 -6.06 -11.73
C SER A 90 0.05 -4.77 -11.04
N VAL A 91 -0.72 -3.68 -11.19
CA VAL A 91 -0.40 -2.40 -10.55
C VAL A 91 -0.61 -2.48 -9.03
N CYS A 92 -1.69 -3.10 -8.58
CA CYS A 92 -1.94 -3.32 -7.15
C CYS A 92 -0.87 -4.23 -6.53
N LEU A 93 -0.39 -5.23 -7.26
CA LEU A 93 0.69 -6.12 -6.84
C LEU A 93 2.01 -5.35 -6.74
N ALA A 94 2.34 -4.49 -7.71
CA ALA A 94 3.52 -3.64 -7.66
C ALA A 94 3.50 -2.71 -6.43
N LEU A 95 2.34 -2.10 -6.14
CA LEU A 95 2.15 -1.26 -4.96
C LEU A 95 2.33 -2.06 -3.67
N TYR A 96 1.72 -3.25 -3.59
CA TYR A 96 1.83 -4.16 -2.45
C TYR A 96 3.26 -4.65 -2.22
N LEU A 97 4.00 -4.98 -3.28
CA LEU A 97 5.40 -5.42 -3.18
C LEU A 97 6.32 -4.30 -2.65
N ARG A 98 6.02 -3.04 -2.99
CA ARG A 98 6.78 -1.88 -2.52
C ARG A 98 6.45 -1.52 -1.06
N SER A 99 5.17 -1.54 -0.69
CA SER A 99 4.74 -1.28 0.69
C SER A 99 3.45 -2.03 1.03
N PRO A 100 3.57 -3.22 1.67
CA PRO A 100 2.40 -3.97 2.10
C PRO A 100 1.53 -3.23 3.12
N ARG A 101 2.16 -2.44 4.01
CA ARG A 101 1.45 -1.64 5.03
C ARG A 101 0.70 -0.48 4.37
N GLY A 102 1.36 0.26 3.49
CA GLY A 102 0.72 1.36 2.77
C GLY A 102 -0.46 0.89 1.93
N TYR A 103 -0.36 -0.28 1.28
CA TYR A 103 -1.47 -0.88 0.56
C TYR A 103 -2.68 -1.17 1.47
N GLU A 104 -2.45 -1.70 2.66
CA GLU A 104 -3.51 -1.96 3.64
C GLU A 104 -4.15 -0.66 4.13
N ASP A 105 -3.37 0.39 4.37
CA ASP A 105 -3.90 1.69 4.80
C ASP A 105 -4.77 2.33 3.71
N PHE A 106 -4.34 2.27 2.44
CA PHE A 106 -5.15 2.70 1.30
C PHE A 106 -6.44 1.91 1.20
N LYS A 107 -6.39 0.59 1.37
CA LYS A 107 -7.58 -0.26 1.31
C LYS A 107 -8.54 0.02 2.48
N LYS A 108 -8.03 0.20 3.69
CA LYS A 108 -8.82 0.50 4.90
C LYS A 108 -9.41 1.89 4.89
N SER A 109 -8.74 2.85 4.23
CA SER A 109 -9.25 4.22 4.09
C SER A 109 -10.59 4.29 3.36
N GLY A 110 -10.95 3.25 2.59
CA GLY A 110 -12.18 3.23 1.80
C GLY A 110 -12.15 4.14 0.58
N LEU A 111 -11.07 4.91 0.39
CA LEU A 111 -10.90 5.83 -0.75
C LEU A 111 -10.87 5.10 -2.09
N LEU A 112 -10.29 3.89 -2.12
CA LEU A 112 -10.19 3.06 -3.30
C LEU A 112 -10.71 1.66 -3.01
N VAL A 113 -11.48 1.11 -3.94
CA VAL A 113 -11.85 -0.29 -3.87
C VAL A 113 -10.76 -1.13 -4.53
N LEU A 114 -9.98 -1.80 -3.70
CA LEU A 114 -8.79 -2.54 -4.12
C LEU A 114 -8.93 -4.06 -3.90
N PRO A 115 -8.19 -4.88 -4.67
CA PRO A 115 -8.09 -6.31 -4.45
C PRO A 115 -7.72 -6.69 -3.01
N SER A 116 -8.15 -7.88 -2.60
CA SER A 116 -7.77 -8.40 -1.28
C SER A 116 -6.29 -8.77 -1.22
N LYS A 117 -5.67 -8.62 -0.05
CA LYS A 117 -4.29 -9.07 0.21
C LYS A 117 -4.12 -10.55 -0.10
N ARG A 118 -5.11 -11.37 0.25
CA ARG A 118 -5.10 -12.81 -0.05
C ARG A 118 -4.98 -13.06 -1.56
N LEU A 119 -5.72 -12.30 -2.38
CA LEU A 119 -5.63 -12.41 -3.83
C LEU A 119 -4.23 -12.05 -4.31
N LEU A 120 -3.67 -10.93 -3.86
CA LEU A 120 -2.32 -10.51 -4.24
C LEU A 120 -1.24 -11.52 -3.79
N GLN A 121 -1.40 -12.14 -2.62
CA GLN A 121 -0.51 -13.20 -2.17
C GLN A 121 -0.59 -14.44 -3.06
N TYR A 122 -1.79 -14.80 -3.54
CA TYR A 122 -1.98 -15.88 -4.50
C TYR A 122 -1.22 -15.60 -5.80
N TYR A 123 -1.35 -14.39 -6.36
CA TYR A 123 -0.61 -13.99 -7.56
C TYR A 123 0.90 -13.88 -7.32
N LYS A 124 1.33 -13.42 -6.15
CA LYS A 124 2.75 -13.39 -5.79
C LYS A 124 3.35 -14.79 -5.75
N ASN A 125 2.61 -15.74 -5.16
CA ASN A 125 3.08 -17.09 -4.90
C ASN A 125 2.78 -18.06 -6.06
N SER A 126 2.07 -17.63 -7.10
CA SER A 126 1.81 -18.46 -8.29
C SER A 126 3.08 -18.72 -9.09
N ILE A 127 4.06 -17.82 -8.98
CA ILE A 127 5.37 -17.96 -9.62
C ILE A 127 6.24 -18.85 -8.74
N LYS A 128 6.48 -20.09 -9.20
CA LYS A 128 7.41 -21.00 -8.54
C LYS A 128 8.85 -20.56 -8.83
N GLN A 129 9.59 -20.28 -7.78
CA GLN A 129 11.02 -20.01 -7.88
C GLN A 129 11.76 -21.33 -8.05
N THR A 130 12.55 -21.44 -9.10
CA THR A 130 13.43 -22.58 -9.35
C THR A 130 14.86 -22.20 -8.99
N THR A 131 15.65 -23.18 -8.59
CA THR A 131 17.10 -23.00 -8.49
C THR A 131 17.68 -22.75 -9.89
N CYS A 132 18.86 -22.12 -9.95
CA CYS A 132 19.53 -21.77 -11.20
C CYS A 132 18.78 -20.69 -12.02
N PHE A 133 19.07 -20.60 -13.32
CA PHE A 133 18.52 -19.61 -14.23
C PHE A 133 17.11 -19.98 -14.67
N ASN A 134 16.24 -18.97 -14.78
CA ASN A 134 14.93 -19.11 -15.39
C ASN A 134 15.06 -18.91 -16.92
N GLU A 135 14.96 -20.00 -17.68
CA GLU A 135 15.04 -19.96 -19.15
C GLU A 135 13.94 -19.13 -19.78
N ASP A 136 12.74 -19.10 -19.20
CA ASP A 136 11.61 -18.36 -19.76
C ASP A 136 11.87 -16.86 -19.69
N ASN A 137 12.50 -16.38 -18.62
CA ASN A 137 12.94 -15.00 -18.52
C ASN A 137 14.01 -14.66 -19.57
N LEU A 138 14.97 -15.55 -19.82
CA LEU A 138 16.00 -15.35 -20.86
C LEU A 138 15.37 -15.31 -22.27
N LYS A 139 14.44 -16.22 -22.56
CA LYS A 139 13.69 -16.25 -23.82
C LYS A 139 12.86 -14.99 -24.00
N TRP A 140 12.15 -14.55 -22.95
CA TRP A 140 11.36 -13.33 -22.95
C TRP A 140 12.23 -12.09 -23.18
N MET A 141 13.37 -11.96 -22.48
CA MET A 141 14.30 -10.84 -22.69
C MET A 141 14.83 -10.79 -24.14
N LYS A 142 15.15 -11.95 -24.73
CA LYS A 142 15.57 -12.02 -26.14
C LYS A 142 14.47 -11.57 -27.09
N GLN A 143 13.23 -12.02 -26.87
CA GLN A 143 12.08 -11.59 -27.66
C GLN A 143 11.85 -10.09 -27.54
N GLU A 144 11.91 -9.55 -26.33
CA GLU A 144 11.70 -8.14 -26.06
C GLU A 144 12.79 -7.25 -26.68
N ALA A 145 14.04 -7.70 -26.67
CA ALA A 145 15.14 -7.02 -27.35
C ALA A 145 14.95 -6.99 -28.88
N ASN A 146 14.41 -8.07 -29.45
CA ASN A 146 14.05 -8.11 -30.87
C ASN A 146 12.86 -7.18 -31.18
N ASN A 147 11.83 -7.19 -30.34
CA ASN A 147 10.65 -6.32 -30.49
C ASN A 147 11.03 -4.83 -30.47
N LYS A 148 11.96 -4.46 -29.58
CA LYS A 148 12.47 -3.09 -29.44
C LYS A 148 13.57 -2.73 -30.45
N GLN A 149 13.93 -3.66 -31.35
CA GLN A 149 14.99 -3.47 -32.35
C GLN A 149 16.30 -2.93 -31.75
N VAL A 150 16.70 -3.49 -30.60
CA VAL A 150 17.93 -3.06 -29.92
C VAL A 150 19.13 -3.30 -30.84
N SER A 151 19.97 -2.27 -30.99
CA SER A 151 21.20 -2.37 -31.80
C SER A 151 22.12 -3.49 -31.30
N GLU A 152 22.96 -4.04 -32.18
CA GLU A 152 23.91 -5.09 -31.80
C GLU A 152 24.80 -4.65 -30.63
N PHE A 153 25.25 -3.39 -30.62
CA PHE A 153 26.01 -2.84 -29.50
C PHE A 153 25.23 -2.91 -28.17
N GLY A 154 23.94 -2.58 -28.20
CA GLY A 154 23.06 -2.62 -27.01
C GLY A 154 22.70 -4.02 -26.51
N LYS A 155 23.03 -5.08 -27.27
CA LYS A 155 22.85 -6.48 -26.84
C LYS A 155 24.03 -7.01 -26.01
N HIS A 156 25.15 -6.28 -25.97
CA HIS A 156 26.31 -6.66 -25.18
C HIS A 156 26.13 -6.21 -23.73
N GLY A 157 26.47 -7.09 -22.79
CA GLY A 157 26.41 -6.82 -21.35
C GLY A 157 27.33 -7.77 -20.58
N GLY A 158 27.58 -7.45 -19.30
CA GLY A 158 28.34 -8.30 -18.39
C GLY A 158 27.42 -8.99 -17.38
N LEU A 159 27.81 -10.20 -16.95
CA LEU A 159 27.16 -10.90 -15.84
C LEU A 159 28.06 -10.75 -14.60
N ILE A 160 27.55 -10.10 -13.56
CA ILE A 160 28.22 -9.97 -12.27
C ILE A 160 27.44 -10.83 -11.28
N ILE A 161 28.15 -11.72 -10.60
CA ILE A 161 27.59 -12.63 -9.60
C ILE A 161 28.34 -12.39 -8.31
N ASP A 162 27.60 -12.29 -7.21
CA ASP A 162 28.14 -12.22 -5.86
C ASP A 162 27.39 -13.20 -4.97
N GLU A 163 28.06 -13.74 -3.97
CA GLU A 163 27.48 -14.71 -3.03
C GLU A 163 27.07 -14.00 -1.74
N MET A 164 25.91 -14.35 -1.21
CA MET A 164 25.41 -13.83 0.05
C MET A 164 25.28 -14.95 1.06
N SER A 165 25.87 -14.77 2.24
CA SER A 165 25.64 -15.66 3.38
C SER A 165 24.22 -15.47 3.91
N ILE A 166 23.50 -16.58 4.06
CA ILE A 166 22.18 -16.64 4.68
C ILE A 166 22.27 -17.40 6.00
N GLN A 167 21.29 -17.22 6.88
CA GLN A 167 21.25 -17.97 8.14
C GLN A 167 20.90 -19.44 7.86
N ASP A 168 21.72 -20.35 8.38
CA ASP A 168 21.46 -21.78 8.32
C ASP A 168 20.27 -22.14 9.23
N ASP A 169 19.19 -22.62 8.62
CA ASP A 169 18.00 -23.10 9.32
C ASP A 169 17.24 -24.13 8.47
N LEU A 170 16.42 -24.96 9.13
CA LEU A 170 15.58 -25.95 8.47
C LEU A 170 14.24 -25.29 8.05
N VAL A 171 14.06 -25.08 6.75
CA VAL A 171 12.80 -24.54 6.20
C VAL A 171 11.91 -25.66 5.70
N ILE A 172 10.75 -25.84 6.34
CA ILE A 172 9.70 -26.76 5.86
C ILE A 172 8.79 -26.01 4.89
N GLN A 173 8.83 -26.39 3.62
CA GLN A 173 7.89 -25.88 2.62
C GLN A 173 6.63 -26.75 2.60
N LYS A 174 5.51 -26.21 3.05
CA LYS A 174 4.21 -26.83 2.83
C LYS A 174 3.83 -26.68 1.35
N THR A 175 4.04 -27.72 0.57
CA THR A 175 3.45 -27.83 -0.77
C THR A 175 2.02 -28.36 -0.56
N GLY A 176 1.01 -27.58 -0.93
CA GLY A 176 -0.36 -27.71 -0.40
C GLY A 176 -0.99 -29.10 -0.52
N ASP A 177 -1.81 -29.45 0.48
CA ASP A 177 -2.90 -30.43 0.34
C ASP A 177 -3.92 -29.79 -0.63
N SER A 178 -4.04 -30.33 -1.85
CA SER A 178 -5.12 -29.92 -2.78
C SER A 178 -6.41 -30.62 -2.41
#